data_AF-A0A853F057-F1
#
_entry.id   AF-A0A853F057-F1
#
_cell.length_a   1.000
_cell.length_b   1.000
_cell.length_c   1.000
_cell.angle_alpha   90.00
_cell.angle_beta   90.00
_cell.angle_gamma   90.00
#
_symmetry.space_group_name_H-M   'P 1'
#
loop_
_entity.id
_entity.type
_entity.pdbx_description
1 polymer ?
#
loop_
_entity_poly.entity_id
_entity_poly.type
_entity_poly.pdbx_seq_one_letter_code
_entity_poly.pdbx_strand_id
1 'polypeptide(L)'
;MCQELILSWEDVKTKQWFPIGRLLKEQDVYSFSYVNGVNQAKEKGFTSLASMPDFNQKYYYDDIFPLFKNRILNKSRPDREEFLSWLNINPDNSGFKELAKTGGLKATDNLFLFPMPVKKTTNTS
;
A
#
# COMPACT_ATOMS: atom_id res chain seq x y z
N MET A 1 -1.77 -8.27 15.09
CA MET A 1 -0.47 -8.14 14.38
C MET A 1 -0.51 -6.85 13.60
N CYS A 2 0.50 -5.98 13.78
CA CYS A 2 0.64 -4.75 13.00
C CYS A 2 1.27 -5.09 11.64
N GLN A 3 0.71 -4.57 10.55
CA GLN A 3 1.21 -4.78 9.19
C GLN A 3 1.44 -3.43 8.51
N GLU A 4 2.56 -3.27 7.83
CA GLU A 4 2.96 -2.02 7.20
C GLU A 4 3.36 -2.24 5.75
N LEU A 5 2.85 -1.39 4.86
CA LEU A 5 3.24 -1.27 3.46
C LEU A 5 3.82 0.13 3.21
N ILE A 6 4.84 0.20 2.37
CA ILE A 6 5.36 1.46 1.85
C ILE A 6 4.74 1.71 0.49
N LEU A 7 4.15 2.88 0.32
CA LEU A 7 3.68 3.40 -0.96
C LEU A 7 4.82 4.15 -1.63
N SER A 8 5.19 3.72 -2.84
CA SER A 8 6.13 4.40 -3.70
C SER A 8 5.46 4.94 -4.96
N TRP A 9 6.01 6.04 -5.46
CA TRP A 9 5.66 6.65 -6.73
C TRP A 9 6.86 6.62 -7.68
N GLU A 10 6.64 6.22 -8.93
CA GLU A 10 7.66 6.24 -9.98
C GLU A 10 7.59 7.54 -10.79
N ASP A 11 8.73 8.22 -10.92
CA ASP A 11 8.87 9.27 -11.91
C ASP A 11 8.95 8.64 -13.31
N VAL A 12 7.90 8.84 -14.10
CA VAL A 12 7.78 8.29 -15.46
C VAL A 12 8.93 8.68 -16.39
N LYS A 13 9.58 9.83 -16.14
CA LYS A 13 10.66 10.35 -16.98
C LYS A 13 11.98 9.62 -16.71
N THR A 14 12.31 9.41 -15.43
CA THR A 14 13.61 8.87 -15.02
C THR A 14 13.55 7.40 -14.60
N LYS A 15 12.35 6.85 -14.41
CA LYS A 15 12.11 5.50 -13.85
C LYS A 15 12.58 5.34 -12.40
N GLN A 16 12.85 6.46 -11.72
CA GLN A 16 13.23 6.48 -10.32
C GLN A 16 12.00 6.31 -9.42
N TRP A 17 12.12 5.45 -8.43
CA TRP A 17 11.10 5.22 -7.41
C TRP A 17 11.35 6.08 -6.17
N PHE A 18 10.29 6.71 -5.68
CA PHE A 18 10.31 7.52 -4.46
C PHE A 18 9.33 6.93 -3.44
N PRO A 19 9.79 6.53 -2.24
CA PRO A 19 8.88 6.18 -1.16
C PRO A 19 8.16 7.45 -0.68
N ILE A 20 6.85 7.52 -0.85
CA ILE A 20 6.05 8.72 -0.59
C ILE A 20 5.19 8.59 0.66
N GLY A 21 4.83 7.38 1.09
CA GLY A 21 4.02 7.21 2.29
C GLY A 21 4.06 5.82 2.89
N ARG A 22 3.52 5.71 4.09
CA ARG A 22 3.33 4.45 4.81
C ARG A 22 1.84 4.17 4.96
N LEU A 23 1.42 2.95 4.70
CA LEU A 23 0.10 2.43 4.95
C LEU A 23 0.20 1.38 6.06
N LEU A 24 -0.43 1.65 7.19
CA LEU A 24 -0.42 0.79 8.36
C LEU A 24 -1.80 0.17 8.55
N LYS A 25 -1.84 -1.12 8.88
CA LYS A 25 -3.00 -1.80 9.44
C LYS A 25 -2.68 -2.25 10.86
N GLU A 26 -3.40 -1.71 11.83
CA GLU A 26 -3.33 -2.11 13.22
C GLU A 26 -4.71 -2.51 13.71
N GLN A 27 -4.87 -3.79 14.05
CA GLN A 27 -6.19 -4.39 14.32
C GLN A 27 -7.13 -4.15 13.13
N ASP A 28 -8.20 -3.38 13.35
CA ASP A 28 -9.21 -3.03 12.34
C ASP A 28 -9.11 -1.58 11.86
N VAL A 29 -8.07 -0.84 12.28
CA VAL A 29 -7.84 0.55 11.88
C VAL A 29 -6.74 0.64 10.84
N TYR A 30 -7.01 1.39 9.78
CA TYR A 30 -6.06 1.71 8.73
C TYR A 30 -5.57 3.14 8.90
N SER A 31 -4.27 3.36 8.78
CA SER A 31 -3.71 4.71 8.76
C SER A 31 -2.71 4.93 7.64
N PHE A 32 -2.64 6.16 7.16
CA PHE A 32 -1.70 6.59 6.14
C PHE A 32 -1.02 7.89 6.56
N SER A 33 0.28 7.98 6.29
CA SER A 33 1.03 9.23 6.42
C SER A 33 2.10 9.30 5.36
N TYR A 34 2.38 10.49 4.87
CA TYR A 34 3.53 10.71 4.00
C TYR A 34 4.85 10.49 4.76
N VAL A 35 5.91 10.18 4.00
CA VAL A 35 7.29 10.08 4.50
C VAL A 35 8.19 11.04 3.75
N ASN A 36 9.40 11.27 4.28
CA ASN A 36 10.32 12.31 3.76
C ASN A 36 10.65 12.20 2.27
N GLY A 37 10.58 11.00 1.67
CA GLY A 37 10.81 10.81 0.23
C GLY A 37 9.80 11.57 -0.65
N VAL A 38 8.68 12.01 -0.10
CA VAL A 38 7.73 12.89 -0.81
C VAL A 38 8.33 14.24 -1.21
N ASN A 39 9.31 14.74 -0.46
CA ASN A 39 9.97 16.02 -0.79
C ASN A 39 10.74 15.91 -2.12
N GLN A 40 11.48 14.82 -2.30
CA GLN A 40 12.18 14.54 -3.56
C GLN A 40 11.21 14.24 -4.69
N ALA A 41 10.12 13.51 -4.42
CA ALA A 41 9.08 13.24 -5.41
C ALA A 41 8.43 14.55 -5.92
N LYS A 42 8.17 15.51 -5.03
CA LYS A 42 7.60 16.82 -5.40
C LYS A 42 8.49 17.60 -6.36
N GLU A 43 9.81 17.57 -6.16
CA GLU A 43 10.78 18.17 -7.10
C GLU A 43 10.73 17.52 -8.49
N LYS A 44 10.24 16.28 -8.60
CA LYS A 44 10.02 15.56 -9.86
C LYS A 44 8.60 15.70 -10.41
N GLY A 45 7.73 16.46 -9.75
CA GLY A 45 6.36 16.73 -10.19
C GLY A 45 5.28 15.86 -9.56
N PHE A 46 5.59 15.09 -8.51
CA PHE A 46 4.56 14.44 -7.71
C PHE A 46 3.68 15.49 -7.01
N THR A 47 2.36 15.26 -7.04
CA THR A 47 1.36 16.03 -6.31
C THR A 47 0.69 15.13 -5.27
N SER A 48 -0.01 15.73 -4.31
CA SER A 48 -0.68 14.96 -3.26
C SER A 48 -1.72 13.97 -3.81
N LEU A 49 -1.93 12.88 -3.08
CA LEU A 49 -3.04 11.95 -3.36
C LEU A 49 -4.38 12.67 -3.12
N ALA A 50 -5.34 12.54 -4.03
CA ALA A 50 -6.57 13.34 -4.03
C ALA A 50 -7.35 13.30 -2.69
N SER A 51 -7.45 12.14 -2.04
CA SER A 51 -8.16 11.99 -0.76
C SER A 51 -7.29 12.31 0.47
N MET A 52 -6.01 12.64 0.27
CA MET A 52 -5.01 12.86 1.32
C MET A 52 -4.10 14.05 0.91
N PRO A 53 -4.65 15.28 0.79
CA PRO A 53 -3.94 16.41 0.19
C PRO A 53 -2.83 17.03 1.07
N ASP A 54 -2.98 16.98 2.39
CA ASP A 54 -2.00 17.50 3.34
C ASP A 54 -0.88 16.45 3.61
N PHE A 55 0.36 16.85 3.36
CA PHE A 55 1.55 16.03 3.54
C PHE A 55 1.94 15.83 5.02
N ASN A 56 1.51 16.72 5.91
CA ASN A 56 1.84 16.67 7.33
C ASN A 56 0.77 15.97 8.18
N GLN A 57 -0.38 15.65 7.57
CA GLN A 57 -1.49 14.99 8.24
C GLN A 57 -1.31 13.47 8.24
N LYS A 58 -1.70 12.84 9.35
CA LYS A 58 -1.95 11.39 9.42
C LYS A 58 -3.44 11.15 9.23
N TYR A 59 -3.76 10.28 8.29
CA TYR A 59 -5.13 9.93 7.92
C TYR A 59 -5.51 8.59 8.53
N TYR A 60 -6.79 8.42 8.87
CA TYR A 60 -7.34 7.22 9.50
C TYR A 60 -8.63 6.82 8.80
N TYR A 61 -8.83 5.52 8.62
CA TYR A 61 -10.06 4.93 8.09
C TYR A 61 -10.36 3.62 8.83
N ASP A 62 -11.64 3.33 9.03
CA ASP A 62 -12.14 2.07 9.60
C ASP A 62 -12.09 0.90 8.60
N ASP A 63 -11.69 1.18 7.36
CA ASP A 63 -11.49 0.20 6.29
C ASP A 63 -10.34 0.68 5.39
N ILE A 64 -9.90 -0.15 4.45
CA ILE A 64 -8.88 0.21 3.47
C ILE A 64 -9.30 1.49 2.73
N PHE A 65 -8.35 2.44 2.60
CA PHE A 65 -8.59 3.70 1.91
C PHE A 65 -9.13 3.46 0.49
N PRO A 66 -10.06 4.31 -0.02
CA PRO A 66 -10.60 4.16 -1.37
C PRO A 66 -9.54 4.03 -2.47
N LEU A 67 -8.44 4.80 -2.37
CA LEU A 67 -7.30 4.73 -3.28
C LEU A 67 -6.70 3.31 -3.39
N PHE A 68 -6.62 2.60 -2.27
CA PHE A 68 -6.05 1.25 -2.20
C PHE A 68 -7.08 0.17 -2.47
N LYS A 69 -8.36 0.37 -2.09
CA LYS A 69 -9.45 -0.55 -2.45
C LYS A 69 -9.56 -0.77 -3.95
N ASN A 70 -9.39 0.30 -4.73
CA ASN A 70 -9.42 0.26 -6.18
C ASN A 70 -8.21 -0.46 -6.82
N ARG A 71 -7.33 -1.07 -6.01
CA ARG A 71 -6.18 -1.90 -6.40
C ARG A 71 -6.32 -3.36 -5.96
N ILE A 72 -7.41 -3.70 -5.28
CA ILE A 72 -7.73 -5.05 -4.83
C ILE A 72 -8.66 -5.70 -5.85
N LEU A 73 -8.47 -7.00 -6.12
CA LEU A 73 -9.34 -7.73 -7.02
C LEU A 73 -10.77 -7.71 -6.49
N ASN A 74 -11.75 -7.38 -7.35
CA ASN A 74 -13.14 -7.28 -6.91
C ASN A 74 -13.62 -8.62 -6.31
N LYS A 75 -14.28 -8.54 -5.15
CA LYS A 75 -14.81 -9.69 -4.40
C LYS A 75 -15.83 -10.51 -5.19
N SER A 76 -16.54 -9.90 -6.14
CA SER A 76 -17.55 -10.58 -6.95
C SER A 76 -17.01 -11.35 -8.16
N ARG A 77 -15.69 -11.33 -8.40
CA ARG A 77 -15.12 -11.99 -9.57
C ARG A 77 -15.16 -13.52 -9.43
N PRO A 78 -15.58 -14.26 -10.49
CA PRO A 78 -15.65 -15.72 -10.44
C PRO A 78 -14.31 -16.41 -10.13
N ASP A 79 -13.19 -15.82 -10.57
CA ASP A 79 -11.83 -16.34 -10.41
C ASP A 79 -11.16 -15.95 -9.08
N ARG A 80 -11.89 -15.35 -8.14
CA ARG A 80 -11.29 -14.78 -6.92
C ARG A 80 -10.67 -15.84 -6.00
N GLU A 81 -11.34 -16.98 -5.80
CA GLU A 81 -10.81 -18.01 -4.90
C GLU A 81 -9.50 -18.60 -5.43
N GLU A 82 -9.43 -18.86 -6.73
CA GLU A 82 -8.21 -19.31 -7.41
C GLU A 82 -7.08 -18.28 -7.27
N PHE A 83 -7.38 -17.01 -7.51
CA PHE A 83 -6.42 -15.92 -7.34
C PHE A 83 -5.87 -15.83 -5.92
N LEU A 84 -6.72 -15.91 -4.90
CA LEU A 84 -6.28 -15.87 -3.50
C LEU A 84 -5.46 -17.10 -3.10
N SER A 85 -5.83 -18.27 -3.61
CA SER A 85 -5.08 -19.53 -3.44
C SER A 85 -3.67 -19.42 -4.01
N TRP A 86 -3.52 -18.88 -5.22
CA TRP A 86 -2.21 -18.64 -5.84
C TRP A 86 -1.31 -17.72 -5.00
N LEU A 87 -1.90 -16.73 -4.32
CA LEU A 87 -1.18 -15.84 -3.41
C LEU A 87 -0.94 -16.41 -2.01
N ASN A 88 -1.47 -17.61 -1.73
CA ASN A 88 -1.51 -18.25 -0.41
C ASN A 88 -2.17 -17.34 0.64
N ILE A 89 -3.31 -16.74 0.30
CA ILE A 89 -4.07 -15.82 1.15
C ILE A 89 -5.42 -16.44 1.50
N ASN A 90 -5.76 -16.45 2.80
CA ASN A 90 -7.11 -16.77 3.26
C ASN A 90 -8.07 -15.60 2.89
N PRO A 91 -9.30 -15.89 2.38
CA PRO A 91 -10.29 -14.87 2.02
C PRO A 91 -10.63 -13.85 3.10
N ASP A 92 -10.55 -14.24 4.37
CA ASP A 92 -10.90 -13.36 5.48
C ASP A 92 -9.89 -12.22 5.62
N ASN A 93 -10.40 -10.98 5.52
CA ASN A 93 -9.60 -9.75 5.61
C ASN A 93 -8.39 -9.75 4.66
N SER A 94 -8.54 -10.37 3.48
CA SER A 94 -7.47 -10.60 2.49
C SER A 94 -6.90 -9.32 1.88
N GLY A 95 -7.67 -8.23 1.84
CA GLY A 95 -7.36 -7.04 1.03
C GLY A 95 -5.98 -6.44 1.27
N PHE A 96 -5.54 -6.34 2.53
CA PHE A 96 -4.20 -5.81 2.84
C PHE A 96 -3.09 -6.75 2.39
N LYS A 97 -3.28 -8.08 2.53
CA LYS A 97 -2.33 -9.09 2.06
C LYS A 97 -2.27 -9.11 0.53
N GLU A 98 -3.40 -8.91 -0.15
CA GLU A 98 -3.44 -8.78 -1.60
C GLU A 98 -2.58 -7.60 -2.05
N LEU A 99 -2.77 -6.41 -1.45
CA LEU A 99 -1.91 -5.24 -1.72
C LEU A 99 -0.43 -5.55 -1.48
N ALA A 100 -0.10 -6.27 -0.40
CA ALA A 100 1.27 -6.64 -0.08
C ALA A 100 1.90 -7.58 -1.11
N LYS A 101 1.12 -8.50 -1.69
CA LYS A 101 1.59 -9.55 -2.60
C LYS A 101 1.61 -9.10 -4.06
N THR A 102 0.65 -8.28 -4.49
CA THR A 102 0.54 -7.79 -5.87
C THR A 102 1.21 -6.44 -6.08
N GLY A 103 1.55 -5.77 -4.97
CA GLY A 103 2.00 -4.38 -4.96
C GLY A 103 0.93 -3.37 -5.35
N GLY A 104 -0.33 -3.79 -5.48
CA GLY A 104 -1.43 -2.91 -5.86
C GLY A 104 -1.22 -2.21 -7.22
N LEU A 105 -0.48 -2.84 -8.12
CA LEU A 105 -0.15 -2.30 -9.44
C LEU A 105 -1.41 -2.00 -10.26
N LYS A 106 -1.43 -0.85 -10.92
CA LYS A 106 -2.46 -0.47 -11.89
C LYS A 106 -1.79 0.12 -13.13
N ALA A 107 -2.34 -0.17 -14.31
CA ALA A 107 -1.84 0.38 -15.56
C ALA A 107 -2.05 1.91 -15.70
N THR A 108 -2.93 2.48 -14.87
CA THR A 108 -3.40 3.86 -14.99
C THR A 108 -2.63 4.85 -14.10
N ASP A 109 -1.73 4.37 -13.25
CA ASP A 109 -0.91 5.21 -12.38
C ASP A 109 0.45 4.58 -12.12
N ASN A 110 1.31 5.34 -11.44
CA ASN A 110 2.70 4.97 -11.20
C ASN A 110 2.94 4.68 -9.71
N LEU A 111 1.97 4.04 -9.05
CA LEU A 111 2.04 3.72 -7.64
C LEU A 111 2.30 2.23 -7.41
N PHE A 112 3.14 1.93 -6.43
CA PHE A 112 3.48 0.57 -6.03
C PHE A 112 3.54 0.46 -4.51
N LEU A 113 3.07 -0.66 -3.97
CA LEU A 113 3.12 -0.99 -2.55
C LEU A 113 4.08 -2.16 -2.30
N PHE A 114 4.85 -2.10 -1.21
CA PHE A 114 5.63 -3.25 -0.77
C PHE A 114 5.67 -3.36 0.75
N PRO A 115 5.80 -4.58 1.29
CA PRO A 115 5.84 -4.78 2.74
C PRO A 115 7.09 -4.17 3.37
N MET A 116 6.91 -3.48 4.49
CA MET A 116 8.03 -3.05 5.31
C MET A 116 8.71 -4.27 5.92
N PRO A 117 10.05 -4.42 5.81
CA PRO A 117 10.76 -5.53 6.41
C PRO A 117 10.66 -5.48 7.93
N VAL A 118 10.18 -6.57 8.53
CA VAL A 118 10.19 -6.76 9.99
C VAL A 118 11.44 -7.55 10.38
N LYS A 119 12.21 -7.03 11.34
CA LYS A 119 13.30 -7.79 11.94
C LYS A 119 12.70 -9.02 12.63
N LYS A 120 13.15 -10.22 12.24
CA LYS A 120 12.87 -11.42 13.04
C LYS A 120 13.70 -11.33 14.31
N THR A 121 13.06 -11.12 15.46
CA THR A 121 13.70 -11.41 16.76
C THR A 121 13.81 -12.92 16.87
N THR A 122 14.97 -13.47 16.50
CA THR A 122 15.36 -14.83 16.90
C THR A 122 15.58 -14.82 18.39
N ASN A 123 14.58 -15.29 19.15
CA ASN A 123 14.80 -15.73 20.52
C ASN A 123 15.56 -17.05 20.43
N THR A 124 16.88 -16.99 20.47
CA THR A 124 17.72 -18.14 20.80
C THR A 124 17.64 -18.33 22.31
N SER A 125 16.85 -19.31 22.73
CA SER A 125 16.93 -19.90 24.08
C SER A 125 17.85 -21.11 24.02
#